data_AF-C0NI86-F1
#
_entry.id   AF-C0NI86-F1
#
_cell.length_a   1.000
_cell.length_b   1.000
_cell.length_c   1.000
_cell.angle_alpha   90.00
_cell.angle_beta   90.00
_cell.angle_gamma   90.00
#
_symmetry.space_group_name_H-M   'P 1'
#
loop_
_entity.id
_entity.type
_entity.pdbx_description
1 polymer ?
#
loop_
_entity_poly.entity_id
_entity_poly.type
_entity_poly.pdbx_seq_one_letter_code
_entity_poly.pdbx_strand_id
1 'polypeptide(L)'
;MYIFGTLKSKEILGIVAGQELPRRGRCSHYGKSYRWFRFSCCLKVFPCDRCHDAATDHPNEHANRMICGFCSREQIYRPDSCGICHSTLVGRAGSGFWEGGKGTRDKRRMNRKDPRKYKRQGGTTTGPSAQKK
;
A
#
# COMPACT_ATOMS: atom_id res chain seq x y z
N MET A 1 38.42 8.80 -18.49
CA MET A 1 37.70 7.51 -18.58
C MET A 1 36.21 7.79 -18.49
N TYR A 2 35.50 7.80 -19.61
CA TYR A 2 34.04 7.86 -19.59
C TYR A 2 33.55 6.41 -19.57
N ILE A 3 33.01 5.99 -18.43
CA ILE A 3 32.36 4.68 -18.30
C ILE A 3 31.08 4.77 -19.15
N PHE A 4 31.05 4.07 -20.27
CA PHE A 4 29.83 3.85 -21.06
C PHE A 4 28.86 3.01 -20.21
N GLY A 5 28.08 3.66 -19.35
CA GLY A 5 26.92 3.05 -18.75
C GLY A 5 25.92 2.75 -19.85
N THR A 6 25.62 1.46 -20.07
CA THR A 6 24.59 1.05 -21.02
C THR A 6 23.26 1.68 -20.59
N LEU A 7 22.70 2.54 -21.46
CA LEU A 7 21.37 3.11 -21.24
C LEU A 7 20.36 1.96 -21.23
N LYS A 8 19.84 1.65 -20.04
CA LYS A 8 18.77 0.65 -19.86
C LYS A 8 17.54 1.13 -20.64
N SER A 9 16.87 0.22 -21.35
CA SER A 9 15.66 0.55 -22.13
C SER A 9 14.42 0.51 -21.24
N LYS A 10 13.49 1.44 -21.49
CA LYS A 10 12.22 1.51 -20.78
C LYS A 10 11.28 0.41 -21.26
N GLU A 11 10.74 -0.40 -20.34
CA GLU A 11 9.76 -1.45 -20.68
C GLU A 11 8.45 -0.85 -21.24
N ILE A 12 7.98 -1.44 -22.36
CA ILE A 12 6.73 -1.12 -23.04
C ILE A 12 5.65 -2.12 -22.59
N LEU A 13 4.62 -1.64 -21.91
CA LEU A 13 3.64 -2.49 -21.21
C LEU A 13 2.35 -2.80 -22.00
N GLY A 14 2.13 -2.15 -23.15
CA GLY A 14 0.87 -2.27 -23.89
C GLY A 14 -0.37 -1.72 -23.15
N ILE A 15 -0.18 -0.86 -22.14
CA ILE A 15 -1.28 -0.23 -21.38
C ILE A 15 -1.80 1.02 -22.09
N VAL A 16 -3.11 1.24 -22.01
CA VAL A 16 -3.78 2.40 -22.61
C VAL A 16 -4.11 3.42 -21.53
N ALA A 17 -3.61 4.65 -21.68
CA ALA A 17 -3.92 5.74 -20.75
C ALA A 17 -5.43 6.01 -20.71
N GLY A 18 -5.99 6.10 -19.51
CA GLY A 18 -7.43 6.24 -19.26
C GLY A 18 -8.13 4.93 -18.90
N GLN A 19 -7.54 3.78 -19.21
CA GLN A 19 -8.05 2.46 -18.80
C GLN A 19 -7.45 2.04 -17.45
N GLU A 20 -8.13 1.18 -16.69
CA GLU A 20 -7.57 0.64 -15.46
C GLU A 20 -6.51 -0.44 -15.74
N LEU A 21 -5.51 -0.53 -14.86
CA LEU A 21 -4.55 -1.64 -14.90
C LEU A 21 -5.23 -2.95 -14.50
N PRO A 22 -4.67 -4.12 -14.88
CA PRO A 22 -5.14 -5.41 -14.37
C PRO A 22 -5.26 -5.40 -12.84
N ARG A 23 -6.43 -5.81 -12.33
CA ARG A 23 -6.79 -5.77 -10.89
C ARG A 23 -6.61 -4.38 -10.24
N ARG A 24 -6.65 -3.30 -11.02
CA ARG A 24 -6.33 -1.92 -10.63
C ARG A 24 -4.93 -1.76 -10.05
N GLY A 25 -3.97 -2.57 -10.52
CA GLY A 25 -2.58 -2.52 -10.07
C GLY A 25 -2.28 -3.28 -8.78
N ARG A 26 -3.26 -3.98 -8.20
CA ARG A 26 -3.06 -4.80 -7.00
C ARG A 26 -2.32 -6.09 -7.30
N CYS A 27 -1.48 -6.52 -6.36
CA CYS A 27 -0.88 -7.85 -6.32
C CYS A 27 -1.29 -8.61 -5.05
N SER A 28 -0.90 -9.88 -4.97
CA SER A 28 -1.07 -10.73 -3.77
C SER A 28 -0.33 -10.16 -2.55
N HIS A 29 0.84 -9.53 -2.76
CA HIS A 29 1.63 -8.94 -1.68
C HIS A 29 0.95 -7.70 -1.07
N TYR A 30 0.47 -6.77 -1.91
CA TYR A 30 -0.13 -5.51 -1.49
C TYR A 30 -1.54 -5.35 -2.06
N GLY A 31 -2.50 -6.06 -1.46
CA GLY A 31 -3.91 -6.01 -1.87
C GLY A 31 -4.60 -4.65 -1.69
N LYS A 32 -3.96 -3.71 -0.99
CA LYS A 32 -4.43 -2.33 -0.80
C LYS A 32 -3.63 -1.29 -1.62
N SER A 33 -2.67 -1.72 -2.43
CA SER A 33 -1.93 -0.81 -3.32
C SER A 33 -2.54 -0.85 -4.71
N TYR A 34 -2.90 0.32 -5.25
CA TYR A 34 -3.42 0.47 -6.61
C TYR A 34 -2.35 1.09 -7.52
N ARG A 35 -1.11 0.64 -7.38
CA ARG A 35 0.07 1.27 -7.99
C ARG A 35 0.94 0.21 -8.61
N TRP A 36 1.46 0.52 -9.80
CA TRP A 36 2.66 -0.11 -10.32
C TRP A 36 3.82 0.87 -10.24
N PHE A 37 5.04 0.35 -10.17
CA PHE A 37 6.27 1.12 -10.00
C PHE A 37 7.23 0.79 -11.11
N ARG A 38 7.85 1.82 -11.69
CA ARG A 38 8.99 1.64 -12.60
C ARG A 38 10.28 1.77 -11.81
N PHE A 39 10.96 0.65 -11.64
CA PHE A 39 12.18 0.56 -10.84
C PHE A 39 13.36 1.18 -11.58
N SER A 40 14.16 2.00 -10.91
CA SER A 40 15.32 2.68 -11.54
C SER A 40 16.43 1.70 -11.93
N CYS A 41 16.57 0.60 -11.19
CA CYS A 41 17.59 -0.41 -11.42
C CYS A 41 17.47 -1.13 -12.77
N CYS A 42 16.27 -1.27 -13.33
CA CYS A 42 16.06 -2.02 -14.58
C CYS A 42 15.04 -1.41 -15.55
N LEU A 43 14.37 -0.32 -15.15
CA LEU A 43 13.28 0.33 -15.89
C LEU A 43 12.07 -0.56 -16.24
N LYS A 44 12.00 -1.75 -15.62
CA LYS A 44 10.84 -2.63 -15.64
C LYS A 44 9.77 -2.16 -14.66
N VAL A 45 8.54 -2.62 -14.86
CA VAL A 45 7.38 -2.21 -14.08
C VAL A 45 6.77 -3.37 -13.32
N PHE A 46 6.63 -3.20 -12.02
CA PHE A 46 6.02 -4.18 -11.14
C PHE A 46 5.03 -3.54 -10.16
N PRO A 47 4.00 -4.27 -9.70
CA PRO A 47 3.06 -3.77 -8.68
C PRO A 47 3.70 -3.49 -7.31
N CYS A 48 4.84 -4.12 -7.01
CA CYS A 48 5.56 -3.96 -5.76
C CYS A 48 7.00 -4.44 -5.86
N ASP A 49 7.81 -4.07 -4.86
CA ASP A 49 9.17 -4.57 -4.60
C ASP A 49 9.23 -6.10 -4.58
N ARG A 50 8.33 -6.77 -3.86
CA ARG A 50 8.32 -8.25 -3.81
C ARG A 50 8.04 -8.90 -5.16
N CYS A 51 7.25 -8.26 -6.02
CA CYS A 51 7.02 -8.75 -7.38
C CYS A 51 8.22 -8.51 -8.29
N HIS A 52 8.95 -7.41 -8.06
CA HIS A 52 10.21 -7.15 -8.73
C HIS A 52 11.25 -8.22 -8.34
N ASP A 53 11.49 -8.39 -7.04
CA ASP A 53 12.51 -9.30 -6.52
C ASP A 53 12.26 -10.76 -6.91
N ALA A 54 10.99 -11.16 -7.07
CA ALA A 54 10.63 -12.49 -7.55
C ALA A 54 10.90 -12.72 -9.06
N ALA A 55 11.04 -11.65 -9.86
CA ALA A 55 11.16 -11.72 -11.32
C ALA A 55 12.54 -11.27 -11.84
N THR A 56 13.44 -10.83 -10.96
CA THR A 56 14.75 -10.30 -11.33
C THR A 56 15.84 -10.73 -10.35
N ASP A 57 17.04 -10.97 -10.86
CA ASP A 57 18.19 -11.46 -10.06
C ASP A 57 19.07 -10.34 -9.47
N HIS A 58 18.49 -9.16 -9.22
CA HIS A 58 19.22 -8.02 -8.65
C HIS A 58 18.39 -7.33 -7.57
N PRO A 59 19.03 -6.66 -6.59
CA PRO A 59 18.30 -5.88 -5.60
C PRO A 59 17.46 -4.79 -6.27
N ASN A 60 16.30 -4.49 -5.68
CA ASN A 60 15.51 -3.35 -6.09
C ASN A 60 16.18 -2.03 -5.68
N GLU A 61 15.97 -1.01 -6.51
CA GLU A 61 16.25 0.38 -6.17
C GLU A 61 14.93 1.16 -6.06
N HIS A 62 14.95 2.29 -5.36
CA HIS A 62 13.75 3.11 -5.18
C HIS A 62 13.16 3.59 -6.52
N ALA A 63 11.87 3.29 -6.73
CA ALA A 63 11.15 3.71 -7.94
C ALA A 63 10.65 5.16 -7.84
N ASN A 64 11.28 6.08 -8.58
CA ASN A 64 10.86 7.49 -8.67
C ASN A 64 9.59 7.71 -9.52
N ARG A 65 9.13 6.68 -10.25
CA ARG A 65 7.97 6.73 -11.14
C ARG A 65 6.96 5.66 -10.77
N MET A 66 5.69 6.03 -10.83
CA MET A 66 4.59 5.10 -10.58
C MET A 66 3.51 5.25 -11.64
N ILE A 67 2.79 4.15 -11.89
CA ILE A 67 1.64 4.10 -12.79
C ILE A 67 0.38 3.93 -11.94
N CYS A 68 -0.60 4.80 -12.17
CA CYS A 68 -1.87 4.75 -11.47
C CYS A 68 -2.69 3.54 -11.91
N GLY A 69 -3.15 2.73 -10.96
CA GLY A 69 -3.99 1.58 -11.23
C GLY A 69 -5.38 1.89 -11.81
N PHE A 70 -5.86 3.12 -11.68
CA PHE A 70 -7.20 3.53 -12.12
C PHE A 70 -7.22 4.17 -13.51
N CYS A 71 -6.16 4.87 -13.91
CA CYS A 71 -6.10 5.56 -15.19
C CYS A 71 -4.89 5.18 -16.05
N SER A 72 -4.05 4.24 -15.61
CA SER A 72 -2.86 3.75 -16.31
C SER A 72 -1.86 4.83 -16.75
N ARG A 73 -1.93 6.03 -16.16
CA ARG A 73 -0.99 7.11 -16.44
C ARG A 73 0.22 7.01 -15.53
N GLU A 74 1.41 7.10 -16.14
CA GLU A 74 2.69 7.16 -15.44
C GLU A 74 2.96 8.59 -14.94
N GLN A 75 3.42 8.72 -13.71
CA GLN A 75 3.69 10.00 -13.03
C GLN A 75 4.86 9.85 -12.06
N ILE A 76 5.32 10.98 -11.50
CA ILE A 76 6.29 10.98 -10.39
C ILE A 76 5.66 10.27 -9.19
N TYR A 77 6.48 9.55 -8.41
CA TYR A 77 6.02 8.90 -7.19
C TYR A 77 5.28 9.89 -6.29
N ARG A 78 4.06 9.53 -5.91
CA ARG A 78 3.19 10.30 -5.03
C ARG A 78 2.40 9.32 -4.14
N PRO A 79 2.63 9.29 -2.82
CA PRO A 79 2.13 8.20 -1.98
C PRO A 79 0.60 8.19 -1.86
N ASP A 80 -0.06 9.35 -1.85
CA ASP A 80 -1.47 9.44 -1.43
C ASP A 80 -2.47 9.25 -2.58
N SER A 81 -2.38 10.10 -3.61
CA SER A 81 -3.37 10.20 -4.68
C SER A 81 -2.73 10.40 -6.04
N CYS A 82 -3.46 10.01 -7.08
CA CYS A 82 -3.04 10.28 -8.45
C CYS A 82 -3.10 11.79 -8.75
N GLY A 83 -2.05 12.36 -9.35
CA GLY A 83 -2.04 13.77 -9.75
C GLY A 83 -2.97 14.08 -10.92
N ILE A 84 -3.55 13.06 -11.56
CA ILE A 84 -4.28 13.19 -12.83
C ILE A 84 -5.76 12.82 -12.68
N CYS A 85 -6.07 11.66 -12.10
CA CYS A 85 -7.46 11.25 -11.85
C CYS A 85 -7.89 11.40 -10.38
N HIS A 86 -6.98 11.84 -9.50
CA HIS A 86 -7.25 12.10 -8.07
C HIS A 86 -7.71 10.90 -7.23
N SER A 87 -7.72 9.69 -7.81
CA SER A 87 -7.98 8.45 -7.08
C SER A 87 -6.99 8.23 -5.94
N THR A 88 -7.47 7.66 -4.83
CA THR A 88 -6.62 7.24 -3.71
C THR A 88 -5.88 5.97 -4.07
N LEU A 89 -4.54 6.03 -4.07
CA LEU A 89 -3.70 4.95 -4.58
C LEU A 89 -3.32 3.92 -3.51
N VAL A 90 -3.50 4.28 -2.24
CA VAL A 90 -3.26 3.43 -1.09
C VAL A 90 -4.58 3.29 -0.33
N GLY A 91 -5.11 2.07 -0.33
CA GLY A 91 -6.28 1.72 0.45
C GLY A 91 -6.00 1.99 1.94
N ARG A 92 -7.02 2.49 2.64
CA ARG A 92 -6.88 2.81 4.06
C ARG A 92 -6.40 1.57 4.83
N ALA A 93 -5.42 1.77 5.72
CA ALA A 93 -5.23 0.86 6.84
C ALA A 93 -6.60 0.64 7.49
N GLY A 94 -6.90 -0.59 7.95
CA GLY A 94 -8.25 -1.02 8.32
C GLY A 94 -9.03 0.04 9.09
N SER A 95 -10.36 0.03 8.97
CA SER A 95 -11.20 0.87 9.82
C SER A 95 -10.65 0.76 11.24
N GLY A 96 -10.45 1.88 11.96
CA GLY A 96 -9.77 1.87 13.26
C GLY A 96 -10.39 0.95 14.31
N PHE A 97 -11.50 0.29 13.95
CA PHE A 97 -12.11 -0.81 14.63
C PHE A 97 -11.19 -2.03 14.72
N TRP A 98 -10.50 -2.13 15.85
CA TRP A 98 -9.97 -3.39 16.36
C TRP A 98 -11.16 -4.30 16.77
N GLU A 99 -10.96 -5.61 16.83
CA GLU A 99 -12.02 -6.62 17.03
C GLU A 99 -13.05 -6.73 15.87
N GLY A 100 -12.58 -6.78 14.62
CA GLY A 100 -13.43 -7.21 13.49
C GLY A 100 -14.64 -6.29 13.21
N GLY A 101 -14.48 -4.98 13.36
CA GLY A 101 -15.58 -4.02 13.24
C GLY A 101 -16.28 -3.69 14.56
N LYS A 102 -15.81 -4.22 15.70
CA LYS A 102 -16.43 -3.97 17.02
C LYS A 102 -15.83 -2.83 17.84
N GLY A 103 -14.66 -2.25 17.56
CA GLY A 103 -14.36 -0.96 18.21
C GLY A 103 -13.02 -0.32 17.87
N THR A 104 -13.02 0.95 17.49
CA THR A 104 -11.85 1.81 17.77
C THR A 104 -11.92 2.13 19.25
N ARG A 105 -10.93 1.76 20.08
CA ARG A 105 -10.89 2.22 21.49
C ARG A 105 -10.18 3.56 21.66
N ASP A 106 -9.66 4.14 20.57
CA ASP A 106 -9.17 5.52 20.58
C ASP A 106 -10.34 6.50 20.66
N LYS A 107 -10.52 7.11 21.82
CA LYS A 107 -11.59 8.09 22.10
C LYS A 107 -11.63 9.24 21.09
N ARG A 108 -10.50 9.63 20.48
CA ARG A 108 -10.46 10.71 19.47
C ARG A 108 -11.17 10.31 18.18
N ARG A 109 -11.10 9.03 17.82
CA ARG A 109 -11.65 8.47 16.58
C ARG A 109 -13.04 7.85 16.76
N MET A 110 -13.42 7.52 18.00
CA MET A 110 -14.77 7.05 18.31
C MET A 110 -15.82 8.12 18.02
N ASN A 111 -16.93 7.72 17.39
CA ASN A 111 -18.11 8.56 17.23
C ASN A 111 -18.53 9.11 18.61
N ARG A 112 -18.87 10.40 18.70
CA ARG A 112 -19.37 11.02 19.95
C ARG A 112 -20.64 10.32 20.46
N LYS A 113 -21.41 9.70 19.57
CA LYS A 113 -22.62 8.92 19.86
C LYS A 113 -22.33 7.44 20.19
N ASP A 114 -21.08 6.98 20.15
CA ASP A 114 -20.76 5.59 20.50
C ASP A 114 -20.89 5.39 22.02
N PRO A 115 -21.81 4.53 22.49
CA PRO A 115 -22.04 4.32 23.92
C PRO A 115 -20.83 3.75 24.66
N ARG A 116 -19.82 3.22 23.96
CA ARG A 116 -18.58 2.70 24.54
C ARG A 116 -17.51 3.78 24.74
N LYS A 117 -17.63 4.96 24.12
CA LYS A 117 -16.59 6.01 24.13
C LYS A 117 -16.23 6.52 25.52
N TYR A 118 -17.24 6.67 26.38
CA TYR A 118 -17.09 7.21 27.72
C TYR A 118 -17.23 6.13 28.81
N LYS A 119 -17.50 4.87 28.44
CA LYS A 119 -17.49 3.74 29.38
C LYS A 119 -16.03 3.34 29.66
N ARG A 120 -15.62 3.41 30.94
CA ARG A 120 -14.34 2.88 31.40
C ARG A 120 -14.43 1.35 31.39
N GLN A 121 -13.47 0.67 30.78
CA GLN A 121 -13.22 -0.72 31.15
C GLN A 121 -12.55 -0.68 32.53
N GLY A 122 -13.30 -1.09 33.54
CA GLY A 122 -12.73 -1.50 34.82
C GLY A 122 -11.70 -2.62 34.60
N GLY A 123 -10.70 -2.64 35.46
CA GLY A 123 -9.42 -3.30 35.26
C GLY A 123 -9.47 -4.77 34.87
N THR A 124 -8.55 -5.14 33.98
CA THR A 124 -7.82 -6.41 34.13
C THR A 124 -6.44 -6.07 34.68
N THR A 125 -6.36 -5.79 35.98
CA THR A 125 -5.18 -6.21 36.73
C THR A 125 -5.19 -7.74 36.69
N THR A 126 -4.21 -8.33 36.02
CA THR A 126 -3.90 -9.76 36.09
C THR A 126 -3.56 -10.10 37.54
N GLY A 127 -4.57 -10.44 38.35
CA GLY A 127 -4.37 -11.14 39.62
C GLY A 127 -4.17 -12.63 39.32
N PRO A 128 -3.25 -13.33 40.02
CA PRO A 128 -2.99 -14.73 39.75
C PRO A 128 -4.20 -15.56 40.21
N SER A 129 -4.85 -16.25 39.26
CA SER A 129 -5.87 -17.25 39.57
C SER A 129 -5.21 -18.45 40.25
N ALA A 130 -5.54 -18.64 41.52
CA ALA A 130 -5.13 -19.76 42.36
C ALA A 130 -5.41 -21.12 41.68
N GLN A 131 -4.39 -21.98 41.64
CA GLN A 131 -4.52 -23.40 41.37
C GLN A 131 -5.31 -24.05 42.52
N LYS A 132 -6.40 -24.73 42.18
CA LYS A 132 -7.12 -25.60 43.11
C LYS A 132 -6.47 -26.99 43.05
N LYS A 133 -6.16 -27.54 44.24
CA LYS A 133 -5.71 -28.93 44.46
C LYS A 133 -6.66 -29.95 43.86
#